data_AF-A0A067BQT7-F1
#
_entry.id   AF-A0A067BQT7-F1
#
_cell.length_a   1.000
_cell.length_b   1.000
_cell.length_c   1.000
_cell.angle_alpha   90.00
_cell.angle_beta   90.00
_cell.angle_gamma   90.00
#
_symmetry.space_group_name_H-M   'P 1'
#
loop_
_entity.id
_entity.type
_entity.pdbx_description
1 polymer ?
#
loop_
_entity_poly.entity_id
_entity_poly.type
_entity_poly.pdbx_seq_one_letter_code
_entity_poly.pdbx_strand_id
1 'polypeptide(L)'
;MASTTATCFFNDCKNPVLPGSWKCAYHRRRARCLVQECTNQVHARNLCVRHGGQKTCQFEGCCMNARIRGFCYKHGGKDNRRRCAVDGCTRNAAYDHKCIAHGGGRRCTTEGCSAH
;
A
#
# COMPACT_ATOMS: atom_id res chain seq x y z
N MET A 1 39.85 4.12 16.93
CA MET A 1 38.63 4.62 17.58
C MET A 1 37.55 4.80 16.52
N ALA A 2 36.75 3.76 16.22
CA ALA A 2 35.56 3.93 15.40
C ALA A 2 34.38 4.04 16.36
N SER A 3 33.87 5.26 16.57
CA SER A 3 32.64 5.49 17.32
C SER A 3 31.49 4.85 16.54
N THR A 4 31.13 3.62 16.88
CA THR A 4 29.98 2.91 16.29
C THR A 4 28.71 3.59 16.78
N THR A 5 28.21 4.53 15.98
CA THR A 5 26.88 5.10 16.19
C THR A 5 25.86 3.98 16.04
N ALA A 6 25.07 3.74 17.08
CA ALA A 6 24.01 2.74 17.03
C ALA A 6 23.04 3.05 15.89
N THR A 7 22.68 2.04 15.12
CA THR A 7 21.79 2.16 13.96
C THR A 7 20.34 1.96 14.36
N CYS A 8 19.44 2.57 13.59
CA CYS A 8 18.00 2.44 13.81
C CYS A 8 17.56 0.97 13.85
N PHE A 9 16.74 0.62 14.84
CA PHE A 9 16.24 -0.75 15.07
C PHE A 9 15.49 -1.38 13.88
N PHE A 10 14.85 -0.56 13.04
CA PHE A 10 14.06 -1.08 11.92
C PHE A 10 14.93 -1.69 10.83
N ASN A 11 14.49 -2.83 10.28
CA ASN A 11 15.16 -3.52 9.17
C ASN A 11 15.51 -2.57 8.03
N ASP A 12 16.71 -2.78 7.48
CA ASP A 12 17.28 -2.04 6.35
C ASP A 12 17.50 -0.54 6.59
N CYS A 13 17.30 -0.03 7.81
CA CYS A 13 17.54 1.36 8.13
C CYS A 13 18.98 1.60 8.60
N LYS A 14 19.76 2.28 7.77
CA LYS A 14 21.16 2.64 8.08
C LYS A 14 21.31 3.95 8.85
N ASN A 15 20.20 4.65 9.11
CA ASN A 15 20.23 5.94 9.80
C ASN A 15 20.60 5.78 11.28
N PRO A 16 21.38 6.71 11.86
CA PRO A 16 21.75 6.67 13.26
C PRO A 16 20.53 6.84 14.17
N VAL A 17 20.57 6.21 15.35
CA VAL A 17 19.55 6.42 16.39
C VAL A 17 19.60 7.84 16.95
N LEU A 18 18.46 8.35 17.38
CA LEU A 18 18.42 9.58 18.19
C LEU A 18 18.97 9.29 19.61
N PRO A 19 19.58 10.28 20.28
CA PRO A 19 19.96 10.15 21.69
C PRO A 19 18.78 9.71 22.57
N GLY A 20 18.97 8.68 23.40
CA GLY A 20 17.92 8.13 24.27
C GLY A 20 16.80 7.38 23.52
N SER A 21 16.97 7.12 22.23
CA SER A 21 15.99 6.45 21.38
C SER A 21 16.61 5.21 20.74
N TRP A 22 15.74 4.27 20.35
CA TRP A 22 16.11 3.07 19.60
C TRP A 22 15.88 3.24 18.08
N LYS A 23 15.45 4.43 17.64
CA LYS A 23 15.09 4.73 16.25
C LYS A 23 15.59 6.10 15.80
N CYS A 24 15.76 6.25 14.49
CA CYS A 24 16.20 7.50 13.85
C CYS A 24 15.07 8.53 13.74
N ALA A 25 15.42 9.77 13.36
CA ALA A 25 14.47 10.87 13.17
C ALA A 25 13.35 10.55 12.16
N TYR A 26 13.69 9.86 11.07
CA TYR A 26 12.73 9.46 10.03
C TYR A 26 11.68 8.47 10.56
N HIS A 27 12.08 7.59 11.48
CA HIS A 27 11.19 6.60 12.08
C HIS A 27 10.58 7.04 13.42
N ARG A 28 10.67 8.32 13.80
CA ARG A 28 10.26 8.80 15.14
C ARG A 28 8.79 8.50 15.49
N ARG A 29 7.89 8.43 14.50
CA ARG A 29 6.45 8.10 14.66
C ARG A 29 6.11 6.64 14.33
N ARG A 30 7.09 5.83 13.95
CA ARG A 30 6.89 4.41 13.64
C ARG A 30 7.04 3.57 14.90
N ALA A 31 6.16 2.58 15.04
CA ALA A 31 6.16 1.61 16.12
C ALA A 31 6.75 0.28 15.64
N ARG A 32 7.32 -0.50 16.57
CA ARG A 32 7.79 -1.86 16.33
C ARG A 32 6.63 -2.84 16.39
N CYS A 33 6.72 -3.90 15.59
CA CYS A 33 5.82 -5.03 15.67
C CYS A 33 5.80 -5.62 17.10
N LEU A 34 4.63 -6.07 17.55
CA LEU A 34 4.42 -6.64 18.89
C LEU A 34 5.11 -7.99 19.08
N VAL A 35 5.30 -8.76 18.00
CA VAL A 35 6.08 -10.01 18.04
C VAL A 35 7.50 -9.73 18.50
N GLN A 36 7.94 -10.50 19.49
CA GLN A 36 9.28 -10.38 20.09
C GLN A 36 10.37 -10.44 19.02
N GLU A 37 11.41 -9.63 19.23
CA GLU A 37 12.59 -9.54 18.34
C GLU A 37 12.29 -9.14 16.89
N CYS A 38 11.04 -8.80 16.55
CA CYS A 38 10.70 -8.33 15.23
C CYS A 38 11.14 -6.88 15.02
N THR A 39 12.04 -6.70 14.06
CA THR A 39 12.58 -5.42 13.59
C THR A 39 11.75 -4.76 12.49
N ASN A 40 10.56 -5.28 12.19
CA ASN A 40 9.67 -4.68 11.20
C ASN A 40 8.77 -3.60 11.80
N GLN A 41 8.40 -2.64 10.96
CA GLN A 41 7.44 -1.60 11.28
C GLN A 41 6.02 -2.17 11.38
N VAL A 42 5.22 -1.60 12.28
CA VAL A 42 3.78 -1.89 12.34
C VAL A 42 3.10 -1.46 11.04
N HIS A 43 2.29 -2.36 10.49
CA HIS A 43 1.38 -2.08 9.40
C HIS A 43 -0.02 -1.76 9.94
N ALA A 44 -0.59 -2.66 10.76
CA ALA A 44 -1.86 -2.47 11.45
C ALA A 44 -1.94 -3.39 12.67
N ARG A 45 -2.83 -3.08 13.63
CA ARG A 45 -3.07 -3.91 14.84
C ARG A 45 -1.79 -4.22 15.63
N ASN A 46 -0.85 -3.27 15.68
CA ASN A 46 0.48 -3.43 16.29
C ASN A 46 1.35 -4.56 15.68
N LEU A 47 1.01 -5.05 14.49
CA LEU A 47 1.71 -6.13 13.81
C LEU A 47 2.25 -5.67 12.46
N CYS A 48 3.41 -6.20 12.05
CA CYS A 48 3.93 -6.01 10.70
C CYS A 48 3.20 -6.91 9.69
N VAL A 49 3.43 -6.70 8.40
CA VAL A 49 2.81 -7.51 7.33
C VAL A 49 3.03 -9.02 7.53
N ARG A 50 4.25 -9.43 7.92
CA ARG A 50 4.60 -10.84 8.13
C ARG A 50 3.94 -11.47 9.36
N HIS A 51 3.57 -10.65 10.35
CA HIS A 51 3.00 -11.11 11.61
C HIS A 51 1.50 -10.81 11.71
N GLY A 52 0.78 -10.72 10.59
CA GLY A 52 -0.67 -10.56 10.58
C GLY A 52 -1.17 -9.11 10.59
N GLY A 53 -0.31 -8.13 10.38
CA GLY A 53 -0.69 -6.72 10.13
C GLY A 53 -1.42 -6.51 8.80
N GLN A 54 -1.38 -7.50 7.89
CA GLN A 54 -2.12 -7.52 6.63
C GLN A 54 -2.81 -8.89 6.49
N LYS A 55 -4.06 -8.89 6.01
CA LYS A 55 -4.79 -10.14 5.79
C LYS A 55 -4.21 -10.88 4.58
N THR A 56 -4.21 -12.21 4.63
CA THR A 56 -3.92 -13.04 3.46
C THR A 56 -5.12 -13.05 2.52
N CYS A 57 -4.87 -13.41 1.27
CA CYS A 57 -5.89 -13.62 0.27
C CYS A 57 -6.84 -14.74 0.71
N GLN A 58 -8.14 -14.49 0.64
CA GLN A 58 -9.18 -15.46 1.01
C GLN A 58 -9.38 -16.57 -0.03
N PHE A 59 -8.80 -16.43 -1.23
CA PHE A 59 -8.80 -17.49 -2.22
C PHE A 59 -8.04 -18.72 -1.72
N GLU A 60 -8.64 -19.90 -1.87
CA GLU A 60 -8.12 -21.18 -1.37
C GLU A 60 -6.70 -21.46 -1.92
N GLY A 61 -5.80 -21.87 -1.03
CA GLY A 61 -4.40 -22.14 -1.37
C GLY A 61 -3.57 -20.89 -1.71
N CYS A 62 -4.10 -19.67 -1.60
CA CYS A 62 -3.35 -18.46 -1.93
C CYS A 62 -2.60 -17.89 -0.72
N CYS A 63 -1.27 -17.89 -0.79
CA CYS A 63 -0.40 -17.32 0.24
C CYS A 63 -0.11 -15.81 0.06
N MET A 64 -0.67 -15.17 -0.96
CA MET A 64 -0.44 -13.74 -1.20
C MET A 64 -1.24 -12.87 -0.24
N ASN A 65 -0.75 -11.65 -0.04
CA ASN A 65 -1.46 -10.66 0.75
C ASN A 65 -2.70 -10.11 0.05
N ALA A 66 -3.78 -9.93 0.81
CA ALA A 66 -4.97 -9.25 0.36
C ALA A 66 -4.70 -7.75 0.14
N ARG A 67 -5.23 -7.22 -0.96
CA ARG A 67 -5.14 -5.81 -1.35
C ARG A 67 -6.52 -5.16 -1.46
N ILE A 68 -7.51 -5.89 -1.97
CA ILE A 68 -8.86 -5.38 -2.18
C ILE A 68 -9.87 -6.44 -1.72
N ARG A 69 -10.81 -6.03 -0.87
CA ARG A 69 -11.96 -6.86 -0.43
C ARG A 69 -11.59 -8.29 0.04
N GLY A 70 -10.44 -8.46 0.70
CA GLY A 70 -10.00 -9.77 1.20
C GLY A 70 -9.20 -10.62 0.21
N PHE A 71 -8.94 -10.13 -1.01
CA PHE A 71 -8.23 -10.87 -2.05
C PHE A 71 -6.96 -10.14 -2.52
N CYS A 72 -5.98 -10.90 -3.00
CA CYS A 72 -4.76 -10.37 -3.60
C CYS A 72 -5.05 -9.70 -4.96
N TYR A 73 -4.02 -9.14 -5.60
CA TYR A 73 -4.17 -8.52 -6.92
C TYR A 73 -4.60 -9.50 -8.02
N LYS A 74 -4.28 -10.80 -7.91
CA LYS A 74 -4.70 -11.83 -8.88
C LYS A 74 -6.15 -12.26 -8.66
N HIS A 75 -6.57 -12.39 -7.40
CA HIS A 75 -7.88 -12.93 -7.04
C HIS A 75 -8.91 -11.87 -6.67
N GLY A 76 -8.52 -10.60 -6.58
CA GLY A 76 -9.40 -9.49 -6.19
C GLY A 76 -10.36 -9.01 -7.26
N GLY A 77 -10.49 -9.77 -8.35
CA GLY A 77 -11.41 -9.51 -9.45
C GLY A 77 -11.04 -8.28 -10.27
N LYS A 78 -11.32 -8.33 -11.58
CA LYS A 78 -11.33 -7.14 -12.45
C LYS A 78 -12.66 -6.38 -12.31
N ASP A 79 -13.68 -7.04 -11.77
CA ASP A 79 -15.09 -6.61 -11.77
C ASP A 79 -15.41 -5.60 -10.65
N ASN A 80 -14.41 -5.28 -9.83
CA ASN A 80 -14.48 -4.14 -8.92
C ASN A 80 -14.37 -2.80 -9.66
N ARG A 81 -14.05 -2.80 -10.96
CA ARG A 81 -14.19 -1.63 -11.81
C ARG A 81 -15.69 -1.40 -12.02
N ARG A 82 -16.20 -0.30 -11.45
CA ARG A 82 -17.60 0.10 -11.69
C ARG A 82 -17.84 0.17 -13.19
N ARG A 83 -18.99 -0.31 -13.65
CA ARG A 83 -19.40 -0.10 -15.04
C ARG A 83 -19.73 1.37 -15.27
N CYS A 84 -19.64 1.80 -16.52
CA CYS A 84 -20.10 3.12 -16.93
C CYS A 84 -21.58 3.28 -16.60
N ALA A 85 -21.97 4.41 -16.00
CA ALA A 85 -23.34 4.73 -15.61
C ALA A 85 -24.25 5.10 -16.79
N VAL A 86 -23.76 5.02 -18.03
CA VAL A 86 -24.56 5.26 -19.24
C VAL A 86 -25.25 3.96 -19.59
N ASP A 87 -26.57 4.02 -19.76
CA ASP A 87 -27.38 2.84 -20.04
C ASP A 87 -26.89 2.08 -21.28
N GLY A 88 -26.92 0.75 -21.23
CA GLY A 88 -26.37 -0.11 -22.27
C GLY A 88 -24.83 -0.14 -22.40
N CYS A 89 -24.07 0.66 -21.64
CA CYS A 89 -22.61 0.64 -21.74
C CYS A 89 -21.97 -0.49 -20.91
N THR A 90 -21.20 -1.36 -21.56
CA THR A 90 -20.48 -2.48 -20.92
C THR A 90 -19.05 -2.12 -20.49
N ARG A 91 -18.57 -0.91 -20.80
CA ARG A 91 -17.22 -0.47 -20.47
C ARG A 91 -17.08 -0.13 -18.99
N ASN A 92 -15.86 -0.28 -18.50
CA ASN A 92 -15.49 0.14 -17.14
C ASN A 92 -15.46 1.67 -17.03
N ALA A 93 -15.99 2.18 -15.93
CA ALA A 93 -15.81 3.56 -15.52
C ALA A 93 -14.34 3.81 -15.15
N ALA A 94 -13.81 4.94 -15.62
CA ALA A 94 -12.49 5.43 -15.26
C ALA A 94 -12.61 6.49 -14.16
N TYR A 95 -13.42 7.52 -14.40
CA TYR A 95 -13.70 8.61 -13.47
C TYR A 95 -15.18 8.98 -13.49
N ASP A 96 -15.69 9.53 -12.39
CA ASP A 96 -17.08 10.02 -12.26
C ASP A 96 -18.16 9.04 -12.72
N HIS A 97 -17.93 7.74 -12.46
CA HIS A 97 -18.81 6.64 -12.88
C HIS A 97 -19.01 6.51 -14.41
N LYS A 98 -18.22 7.20 -15.23
CA LYS A 98 -18.27 7.11 -16.70
C LYS A 98 -16.99 6.51 -17.27
N CYS A 99 -17.08 5.86 -18.41
CA CYS A 99 -15.91 5.40 -19.16
C CYS A 99 -15.25 6.57 -19.90
N ILE A 100 -14.03 6.38 -20.42
CA ILE A 100 -13.27 7.45 -21.10
C ILE A 100 -14.10 8.13 -22.20
N ALA A 101 -14.78 7.37 -23.06
CA ALA A 101 -15.56 7.97 -24.14
C ALA A 101 -16.93 8.53 -23.71
N HIS A 102 -17.37 8.27 -22.47
CA HIS A 102 -18.57 8.91 -21.90
C HIS A 102 -18.20 10.01 -20.90
N GLY A 103 -16.96 10.53 -20.94
CA GLY A 103 -16.53 11.66 -20.10
C GLY A 103 -15.82 11.29 -18.80
N GLY A 104 -15.44 10.03 -18.62
CA GLY A 104 -14.62 9.58 -17.49
C GLY A 104 -13.11 9.69 -17.68
N GLY A 105 -12.65 10.25 -18.81
CA GLY A 105 -11.23 10.55 -19.02
C GLY A 105 -10.86 11.86 -18.36
N ARG A 106 -9.68 11.94 -17.75
CA ARG A 106 -9.16 13.20 -17.20
C ARG A 106 -8.16 13.76 -18.20
N ARG A 107 -8.51 14.88 -18.84
CA ARG A 107 -7.59 15.54 -19.77
C ARG A 107 -6.32 15.95 -19.03
N CYS A 108 -5.18 15.72 -19.66
CA CYS A 108 -3.91 16.25 -19.20
C CYS A 108 -4.00 17.79 -19.09
N THR A 109 -3.47 18.38 -18.02
CA THR A 109 -3.46 19.84 -17.82
C THR A 109 -2.29 20.53 -18.54
N THR A 110 -1.39 19.78 -19.17
CA THR A 110 -0.28 20.31 -19.96
C THR A 110 -0.79 20.89 -21.28
N GLU A 111 -0.34 22.10 -21.62
CA GLU A 111 -0.70 22.77 -22.88
C GLU A 111 -0.36 21.90 -24.10
N GLY A 112 -1.31 21.79 -25.03
CA GLY A 112 -1.16 21.00 -26.26
C GLY A 112 -1.28 19.47 -26.09
N CYS A 113 -1.49 18.95 -24.88
CA CYS A 113 -1.63 17.51 -24.68
C CYS A 113 -3.08 17.04 -24.91
N SER A 114 -3.29 16.13 -25.87
CA SER A 114 -4.60 15.54 -26.22
C SER A 114 -4.89 14.21 -25.50
N ALA A 115 -4.08 13.84 -24.51
CA ALA A 115 -4.29 12.60 -23.76
C ALA A 115 -5.47 12.71 -22.77
N HIS A 116 -6.22 11.61 -22.62
CA HIS A 116 -7.43 11.45 -21.81
C HIS A 116 -7.30 10.33 -20.76
#